data_AF-A0A1C5Y876-F1
#
_entry.id   AF-A0A1C5Y876-F1
#
_cell.length_a   1.000
_cell.length_b   1.000
_cell.length_c   1.000
_cell.angle_alpha   90.00
_cell.angle_beta   90.00
_cell.angle_gamma   90.00
#
_symmetry.space_group_name_H-M   'P 1'
#
loop_
_entity.id
_entity.type
_entity.pdbx_description
1 polymer ?
#
loop_
_entity_poly.entity_id
_entity_poly.type
_entity_poly.pdbx_seq_one_letter_code
_entity_poly.pdbx_strand_id
1 'polypeptide(L)' 'MSYSIEYVNGHIEVYDDTGAFLFSADTKQEALEELAGAA' A
#
# COMPACT_ATOMS: atom_id res chain seq x y z
N MET A 1 -6.09 -4.09 -11.52
CA MET A 1 -5.30 -4.33 -10.31
C MET A 1 -6.12 -3.92 -9.11
N SER A 2 -6.59 -4.87 -8.32
CA SER A 2 -7.07 -4.58 -6.97
C SER A 2 -5.86 -4.52 -6.05
N TYR A 3 -5.92 -3.68 -5.03
CA TYR A 3 -4.92 -3.63 -3.98
C TYR A 3 -5.63 -3.42 -2.65
N SER A 4 -5.06 -4.01 -1.60
CA SER A 4 -5.54 -3.86 -0.23
C SER A 4 -4.57 -3.01 0.56
N ILE A 5 -5.11 -2.08 1.34
CA ILE A 5 -4.34 -1.16 2.17
C ILE A 5 -4.72 -1.42 3.62
N GLU A 6 -3.76 -1.83 4.44
CA GLU A 6 -3.96 -2.15 5.85
C GLU A 6 -3.13 -1.25 6.76
N TYR A 7 -3.67 -0.87 7.92
CA TYR A 7 -2.93 -0.11 8.94
C TYR A 7 -2.36 -1.06 9.98
N VAL A 8 -1.03 -1.09 10.09
CA VAL A 8 -0.28 -2.01 10.95
C VAL A 8 0.71 -1.21 11.79
N ASN A 9 0.60 -1.31 13.12
CA ASN A 9 1.55 -0.72 14.08
C ASN A 9 1.92 0.77 13.87
N GLY A 10 1.07 1.55 13.21
CA GLY A 10 1.27 2.98 12.98
C GLY A 10 1.76 3.35 11.58
N HIS A 11 2.08 2.36 10.75
CA HIS A 11 2.30 2.54 9.31
C HIS A 11 1.22 1.81 8.51
N ILE A 12 1.29 1.93 7.20
CA ILE A 12 0.39 1.33 6.23
C ILE A 12 1.14 0.31 5.41
N GLU A 13 0.48 -0.80 5.12
CA GLU A 13 1.00 -1.86 4.26
C GLU A 13 0.04 -2.04 3.08
N VAL A 14 0.63 -2.17 1.88
CA VAL A 14 -0.09 -2.33 0.63
C VAL A 14 0.17 -3.72 0.08
N TYR A 15 -0.91 -4.41 -0.26
CA TYR A 15 -0.92 -5.76 -0.77
C TYR A 15 -1.55 -5.81 -2.15
N ASP A 16 -1.07 -6.74 -2.98
CA ASP A 16 -1.70 -7.08 -4.26
C ASP A 16 -3.01 -7.88 -4.06
N ASP A 17 -3.79 -8.06 -5.12
CA ASP A 17 -5.01 -8.90 -5.15
C ASP A 17 -4.75 -10.34 -4.66
N THR A 18 -3.52 -10.83 -4.83
CA THR A 18 -3.08 -12.14 -4.32
C THR A 18 -2.72 -12.15 -2.82
N GLY A 19 -2.74 -11.00 -2.14
CA GLY A 19 -2.26 -10.84 -0.76
C GLY A 19 -0.74 -10.79 -0.65
N ALA A 20 -0.02 -10.63 -1.77
CA ALA A 20 1.43 -10.44 -1.76
C ALA A 20 1.77 -9.02 -1.28
N PHE A 21 2.69 -8.91 -0.32
CA PHE A 21 3.19 -7.62 0.14
C PHE A 21 3.87 -6.89 -1.01
N LEU A 22 3.41 -5.68 -1.30
CA LEU A 22 4.01 -4.81 -2.30
C LEU A 22 5.00 -3.86 -1.64
N PHE A 23 4.52 -3.04 -0.70
CA PHE A 23 5.34 -2.06 0.02
C PHE A 23 4.60 -1.53 1.26
N SER A 24 5.31 -0.81 2.10
CA SER A 24 4.76 -0.10 3.26
C SER A 24 5.01 1.40 3.15
N ALA A 25 4.12 2.20 3.73
CA ALA A 25 4.22 3.66 3.80
C ALA A 25 3.82 4.16 5.18
N ASP A 26 4.36 5.27 5.66
CA ASP A 26 3.99 5.82 6.96
C ASP A 26 2.57 6.42 6.94
N THR A 27 2.16 6.99 5.80
CA THR A 27 0.85 7.63 5.64
C THR A 27 0.07 7.13 4.43
N LYS A 28 -1.26 7.32 4.47
CA LYS A 28 -2.14 6.90 3.37
C LYS A 28 -1.84 7.69 2.10
N GLN A 29 -1.40 8.93 2.27
CA GLN A 29 -1.01 9.77 1.15
C GLN A 29 0.21 9.19 0.44
N GLU A 30 1.28 8.87 1.17
CA GLU A 30 2.47 8.22 0.60
C GLU A 30 2.13 6.88 -0.09
N ALA A 31 1.25 6.08 0.52
CA ALA A 31 0.80 4.83 -0.08
C ALA A 31 0.09 5.05 -1.44
N LEU A 32 -0.74 6.07 -1.53
CA LEU A 32 -1.45 6.44 -2.76
C LEU A 32 -0.52 7.07 -3.80
N GLU A 33 0.45 7.88 -3.38
CA GLU A 33 1.46 8.47 -4.27
C GLU A 33 2.35 7.40 -4.90
N GLU A 34 2.80 6.40 -4.13
CA GLU A 34 3.53 5.24 -4.67
C GLU A 34 2.65 4.41 -5.62
N LEU A 35 1.39 4.14 -5.27
CA LEU A 35 0.45 3.44 -6.16
C LEU A 35 0.21 4.20 -7.48
N ALA A 36 0.18 5.53 -7.43
CA ALA A 36 -0.03 6.38 -8.60
C ALA A 36 1.24 6.54 -9.44
N GLY A 37 2.42 6.55 -8.81
CA GLY A 37 3.72 6.63 -9.48
C GLY A 37 4.16 5.32 -10.13
N ALA A 38 3.63 4.19 -9.67
CA ALA A 38 3.88 2.86 -10.25
C ALA A 38 3.08 2.55 -11.53
N ALA A 39 2.29 3.50 -12.06
CA ALA A 39 1.43 3.34 -13.24
C ALA A 39 2.12 3.59 -14.58
#